data_AF-A0A837CBI8-F1
#
_entry.id   AF-A0A837CBI8-F1
#
_cell.length_a   1.000
_cell.length_b   1.000
_cell.length_c   1.000
_cell.angle_alpha   90.00
_cell.angle_beta   90.00
_cell.angle_gamma   90.00
#
_symmetry.space_group_name_H-M   'P 1'
#
loop_
_entity.id
_entity.type
_entity.pdbx_description
1 polymer ?
#
loop_
_entity_poly.entity_id
_entity_poly.type
_entity_poly.pdbx_seq_one_letter_code
_entity_poly.pdbx_strand_id
1 'polypeptide(L)'
;MAIETLVAILLMLTIGYCILLNKRLTRLKADEHSLKAVIAELITATEIAERAIGGLKLAVRDVNENLGSQLAAATQMSDQLYKQLGEADNVVRRLSKIAIAARPVTSPETVAVPVAKPSSAKAVAAAAEAFSERRRSNGLAA
;
A
#
# COMPACT_ATOMS: atom_id res chain seq x y z
N MET A 1 -33.49 45.80 -70.27
CA MET A 1 -33.68 44.35 -70.07
C MET A 1 -32.37 43.58 -69.91
N ALA A 2 -31.48 43.48 -70.91
CA ALA A 2 -30.26 42.63 -70.81
C ALA A 2 -29.21 43.10 -69.77
N ILE A 3 -29.06 44.40 -69.56
CA ILE A 3 -28.12 44.95 -68.56
C ILE A 3 -28.64 44.72 -67.14
N GLU A 4 -29.94 44.94 -66.93
CA GLU A 4 -30.58 44.75 -65.61
C GLU A 4 -30.50 43.29 -65.16
N THR A 5 -30.72 42.33 -66.08
CA THR A 5 -30.59 40.90 -65.76
C THR A 5 -29.13 40.51 -65.47
N LEU A 6 -28.17 41.06 -66.20
CA LEU A 6 -26.74 40.80 -65.96
C LEU A 6 -26.30 41.34 -64.59
N VAL A 7 -26.73 42.55 -64.23
CA VAL A 7 -26.46 43.14 -62.90
C VAL A 7 -27.11 42.30 -61.80
N ALA A 8 -28.35 41.84 -62.00
CA ALA A 8 -29.03 40.98 -61.04
C ALA A 8 -28.28 39.65 -60.80
N ILE A 9 -27.74 39.02 -61.86
CA ILE A 9 -26.94 37.80 -61.74
C ILE A 9 -25.63 38.04 -60.99
N LEU A 10 -24.91 39.13 -61.31
CA LEU A 10 -23.67 39.50 -60.61
C LEU A 10 -23.91 39.70 -59.12
N LEU A 11 -24.98 40.41 -58.74
CA LEU A 11 -25.34 40.61 -57.34
C LEU A 11 -25.68 39.29 -56.63
N MET A 12 -26.47 38.42 -57.27
CA MET A 12 -26.76 37.08 -56.74
C MET A 12 -25.47 36.28 -56.48
N LEU A 13 -24.53 36.30 -57.43
CA LEU A 13 -23.23 35.63 -57.28
C LEU A 13 -22.41 36.22 -56.14
N THR A 14 -22.33 37.55 -56.03
CA THR A 14 -21.60 38.22 -54.95
C THR A 14 -22.21 37.89 -53.59
N ILE A 15 -23.53 37.98 -53.44
CA ILE A 15 -24.23 37.66 -52.19
C ILE A 15 -24.01 36.19 -51.83
N GLY A 16 -24.14 35.28 -52.80
CA GLY A 16 -23.88 33.85 -52.59
C GLY A 16 -22.44 33.58 -52.13
N TYR A 17 -21.46 34.24 -52.74
CA TYR A 17 -20.06 34.14 -52.34
C TYR A 17 -19.84 34.67 -50.92
N CYS A 18 -20.41 35.83 -50.58
CA CYS A 18 -20.35 36.40 -49.22
C CYS A 18 -20.91 35.45 -48.16
N ILE A 19 -22.04 34.76 -48.44
CA ILE A 19 -22.64 33.78 -47.53
C ILE A 19 -21.71 32.58 -47.32
N LEU A 20 -21.14 32.05 -48.42
CA LEU A 20 -20.22 30.90 -48.36
C LEU A 20 -18.96 31.24 -47.55
N LEU A 21 -18.39 32.42 -47.78
CA LEU A 21 -17.21 32.90 -47.07
C LEU A 21 -17.48 33.13 -45.59
N ASN A 22 -18.63 33.74 -45.25
CA ASN A 22 -19.03 33.96 -43.87
C ASN A 22 -19.23 32.63 -43.11
N LYS A 23 -19.79 31.61 -43.78
CA LYS A 23 -19.90 30.25 -43.22
C LYS A 23 -18.52 29.65 -42.95
N ARG A 24 -17.56 29.79 -43.87
CA ARG A 24 -16.18 29.29 -43.68
C ARG A 24 -15.47 30.02 -42.55
N LEU A 25 -15.56 31.35 -42.50
CA LEU A 25 -14.99 32.17 -41.42
C LEU A 25 -15.58 31.80 -40.05
N THR A 26 -16.90 31.58 -39.98
CA THR A 26 -17.55 31.21 -38.72
C THR A 26 -17.10 29.85 -38.21
N ARG A 27 -16.92 28.86 -39.11
CA ARG A 27 -16.35 27.55 -38.75
C ARG A 27 -14.92 27.68 -38.24
N LEU A 28 -14.07 28.41 -38.94
CA LEU A 28 -12.68 28.64 -38.51
C LEU A 28 -12.60 29.34 -37.13
N LYS A 29 -13.48 30.31 -36.86
CA LYS A 29 -13.55 30.95 -35.54
C LYS A 29 -14.03 30.00 -34.44
N ALA A 30 -14.97 29.11 -34.74
CA ALA A 30 -15.42 28.09 -33.81
C ALA A 30 -14.29 27.09 -33.50
N ASP A 31 -13.53 26.70 -34.52
CA ASP A 31 -12.36 25.82 -34.36
C ASP A 31 -11.26 26.48 -33.52
N GLU A 32 -10.97 27.77 -33.75
CA GLU A 32 -10.05 28.55 -32.93
C GLU A 32 -10.50 28.62 -31.47
N HIS A 33 -11.78 28.87 -31.23
CA HIS A 33 -12.34 28.92 -29.88
C HIS A 33 -12.25 27.56 -29.17
N SER A 34 -12.56 26.47 -29.89
CA SER A 34 -12.44 25.09 -29.38
C SER A 34 -10.99 24.77 -28.99
N LEU A 35 -10.03 25.12 -29.84
CA LEU A 35 -8.61 24.87 -29.57
C LEU A 35 -8.12 25.68 -28.35
N LYS A 36 -8.55 26.93 -28.21
CA LYS A 36 -8.26 27.75 -27.02
C LYS A 36 -8.85 27.14 -25.74
N ALA A 37 -10.07 26.60 -25.80
CA ALA A 37 -10.68 25.92 -24.66
C ALA A 37 -9.89 24.67 -24.26
N VAL A 38 -9.48 23.85 -25.23
CA VAL A 38 -8.66 22.66 -24.97
C VAL A 38 -7.31 23.05 -24.35
N ILE A 39 -6.64 24.09 -24.84
CA ILE A 39 -5.38 24.58 -24.25
C ILE A 39 -5.60 25.02 -22.80
N ALA A 40 -6.68 25.74 -22.51
CA ALA A 40 -6.99 26.20 -21.15
C ALA A 40 -7.26 25.03 -20.19
N GLU A 41 -8.00 24.00 -20.64
CA GLU A 41 -8.20 22.78 -19.87
C GLU A 41 -6.89 22.03 -19.64
N LEU A 42 -6.04 21.94 -20.66
CA LEU A 42 -4.73 21.28 -20.55
C LEU A 42 -3.83 22.00 -19.54
N ILE A 43 -3.76 23.33 -19.59
CA ILE A 43 -3.00 24.14 -18.62
C ILE A 43 -3.50 23.86 -17.20
N THR A 44 -4.82 23.88 -17.00
CA THR A 44 -5.43 23.63 -15.69
C THR A 44 -5.11 22.21 -15.20
N ALA A 45 -5.23 21.21 -16.08
CA ALA A 45 -4.88 19.83 -15.77
C ALA A 45 -3.40 19.68 -15.39
N THR A 46 -2.49 20.38 -16.10
CA THR A 46 -1.05 20.36 -15.78
C THR A 46 -0.75 21.06 -14.45
N GLU A 47 -1.41 22.16 -14.11
CA GLU A 47 -1.24 22.81 -12.81
C GLU A 47 -1.65 21.88 -11.65
N ILE A 48 -2.77 21.17 -11.82
CA ILE A 48 -3.22 20.17 -10.85
C ILE A 48 -2.19 19.04 -10.72
N ALA A 49 -1.63 18.57 -11.85
CA ALA A 49 -0.59 17.55 -11.85
C ALA A 49 0.69 18.02 -11.15
N GLU A 50 1.15 19.26 -11.39
CA GLU A 50 2.32 19.83 -10.72
C GLU A 50 2.12 19.93 -9.21
N ARG A 51 0.93 20.37 -8.76
CA ARG A 51 0.58 20.38 -7.34
C ARG A 51 0.57 18.99 -6.73
N ALA A 52 0.01 18.01 -7.45
CA ALA A 52 -0.01 16.61 -7.00
C ALA A 52 1.39 16.03 -6.88
N ILE A 53 2.28 16.31 -7.85
CA ILE A 53 3.70 15.91 -7.81
C ILE A 53 4.41 16.56 -6.63
N GLY A 54 4.17 17.85 -6.39
CA GLY A 54 4.69 18.57 -5.22
C GLY A 54 4.26 17.93 -3.90
N GLY A 55 2.97 17.62 -3.76
CA GLY A 55 2.43 16.92 -2.59
C GLY A 55 3.02 15.53 -2.40
N LEU A 56 3.15 14.76 -3.49
CA LEU A 56 3.77 13.43 -3.46
C LEU A 56 5.24 13.50 -3.02
N LYS A 57 6.00 14.49 -3.48
CA LYS A 57 7.39 14.68 -3.06
C LYS A 57 7.52 14.94 -1.56
N LEU A 58 6.59 15.71 -0.98
CA LEU A 58 6.55 15.93 0.46
C LEU A 58 6.21 14.64 1.22
N ALA A 59 5.18 13.91 0.78
CA ALA A 59 4.80 12.63 1.39
C ALA A 59 5.94 11.61 1.35
N VAL A 60 6.66 11.51 0.23
CA VAL A 60 7.84 10.62 0.11
C VAL A 60 8.94 11.01 1.10
N ARG A 61 9.20 12.31 1.27
CA ARG A 61 10.19 12.77 2.25
C ARG A 61 9.80 12.43 3.68
N ASP A 62 8.53 12.66 4.03
CA ASP A 62 7.98 12.35 5.36
C ASP A 62 8.07 10.85 5.66
N VAL A 63 7.66 10.02 4.69
CA VAL A 63 7.79 8.55 4.79
C VAL A 63 9.24 8.14 4.94
N ASN A 64 10.17 8.69 4.15
CA ASN A 64 11.59 8.37 4.25
C ASN A 64 12.18 8.74 5.62
N GLU A 65 11.82 9.91 6.16
CA GLU A 65 12.28 10.36 7.48
C GLU A 65 11.70 9.48 8.61
N ASN A 66 10.42 9.13 8.53
CA ASN A 66 9.76 8.23 9.47
C ASN A 66 10.31 6.80 9.41
N LEU A 67 10.61 6.26 8.22
CA LEU A 67 11.28 4.96 8.11
C LEU A 67 12.71 5.03 8.66
N GLY A 68 13.42 6.11 8.40
CA GLY A 68 14.77 6.32 8.95
C GLY A 68 14.78 6.29 10.48
N SER A 69 13.83 6.99 11.11
CA SER A 69 13.71 7.02 12.57
C SER A 69 13.28 5.65 13.14
N GLN A 70 12.32 4.96 12.50
CA GLN A 70 11.91 3.62 12.91
C GLN A 70 13.04 2.59 12.78
N LEU A 71 13.80 2.64 11.69
CA LEU A 71 14.94 1.74 11.49
C LEU A 71 16.05 2.01 12.51
N ALA A 72 16.35 3.28 12.80
CA ALA A 72 17.30 3.65 13.83
C ALA A 72 16.86 3.15 15.22
N ALA A 73 15.59 3.34 15.58
CA ALA A 73 15.03 2.86 16.84
C ALA A 73 15.07 1.32 16.96
N ALA A 74 14.69 0.60 15.89
CA ALA A 74 14.77 -0.85 15.85
C ALA A 74 16.21 -1.36 16.00
N THR A 75 17.16 -0.70 15.33
CA THR A 75 18.59 -1.03 15.43
C THR A 75 19.09 -0.82 16.86
N GLN A 76 18.79 0.33 17.47
CA GLN A 76 19.14 0.62 18.86
C GLN A 76 18.54 -0.42 19.83
N MET A 77 17.28 -0.80 19.62
CA MET A 77 16.63 -1.81 20.44
C MET A 77 17.31 -3.18 20.29
N SER A 78 17.68 -3.56 19.06
CA SER A 78 18.42 -4.81 18.83
C SER A 78 19.78 -4.82 19.54
N ASP A 79 20.53 -3.72 19.50
CA ASP A 79 21.81 -3.58 20.22
C ASP A 79 21.63 -3.68 21.74
N GLN A 80 20.57 -3.08 22.27
CA GLN A 80 20.25 -3.19 23.70
C GLN A 80 19.92 -4.64 24.10
N LEU A 81 19.13 -5.34 23.29
CA LEU A 81 18.81 -6.75 23.52
C LEU A 81 20.07 -7.63 23.47
N TYR A 82 20.99 -7.39 22.53
CA TYR A 82 22.27 -8.10 22.48
C TYR A 82 23.10 -7.91 23.74
N LYS A 83 23.17 -6.67 24.26
CA LYS A 83 23.88 -6.38 25.52
C LYS A 83 23.24 -7.09 26.70
N GLN A 84 21.91 -6.99 26.84
CA GLN A 84 21.17 -7.64 27.92
C GLN A 84 21.31 -9.16 27.87
N LEU A 85 21.32 -9.77 26.68
CA LEU A 85 21.51 -11.21 26.51
C LEU A 85 22.92 -11.64 26.96
N GLY A 86 23.94 -10.83 26.67
CA GLY A 86 25.31 -11.07 27.15
C GLY A 86 25.44 -10.98 28.68
N GLU A 87 24.77 -10.00 29.31
CA GLU A 87 24.69 -9.91 30.77
C GLU A 87 23.95 -11.11 31.37
N ALA A 88 22.83 -11.52 30.77
CA ALA A 88 22.07 -12.68 31.18
C ALA A 88 22.88 -13.98 31.08
N ASP A 89 23.66 -14.20 30.01
CA ASP A 89 24.56 -15.36 29.89
C ASP A 89 25.57 -15.39 31.04
N ASN A 90 26.11 -14.24 31.43
CA ASN A 90 27.03 -14.14 32.57
C ASN A 90 26.34 -14.55 33.89
N VAL A 91 25.12 -14.05 34.13
CA VAL A 91 24.32 -14.42 35.31
C VAL A 91 24.01 -15.91 35.33
N VAL A 92 23.55 -16.48 34.21
CA VAL A 92 23.24 -17.91 34.08
C VAL A 92 24.49 -18.77 34.30
N ARG A 93 25.65 -18.38 33.75
CA ARG A 93 26.93 -19.08 34.03
C ARG A 93 27.28 -19.08 35.51
N ARG A 94 27.06 -17.96 36.22
CA ARG A 94 27.31 -17.88 37.67
C ARG A 94 26.35 -18.77 38.45
N LEU A 95 25.06 -18.73 38.12
CA LEU A 95 24.05 -19.59 38.72
C LEU A 95 24.35 -21.08 38.49
N SER A 96 24.79 -21.45 37.29
CA SER A 96 25.22 -22.82 36.97
C SER A 96 26.40 -23.26 37.84
N LYS A 97 27.43 -22.42 38.01
CA LYS A 97 28.55 -22.70 38.92
C LYS A 97 28.10 -22.89 40.37
N ILE A 98 27.21 -22.03 40.86
CA ILE A 98 26.65 -22.13 42.21
C ILE A 98 25.84 -23.42 42.37
N ALA A 99 24.99 -23.75 41.39
CA ALA A 99 24.17 -24.97 41.40
C ALA A 99 25.03 -26.24 41.37
N ILE A 100 26.14 -26.25 40.63
CA ILE A 100 27.09 -27.36 40.62
C ILE A 100 27.82 -27.46 41.97
N ALA A 101 28.24 -26.33 42.56
CA ALA A 101 28.91 -26.31 43.87
C ALA A 101 27.97 -26.68 45.03
N ALA A 102 26.69 -26.32 44.93
CA ALA A 102 25.65 -26.66 45.89
C ALA A 102 25.06 -28.06 45.65
N ARG A 103 25.45 -28.75 44.56
CA ARG A 103 25.00 -30.11 44.28
C ARG A 103 25.51 -31.00 45.43
N PRO A 104 24.62 -31.64 46.20
CA PRO A 104 25.05 -32.58 47.22
C PRO A 104 25.84 -33.69 46.53
N VAL A 105 26.99 -34.06 47.10
CA VAL A 105 27.75 -35.25 46.68
C VAL A 105 26.94 -36.46 47.14
N THR A 106 25.86 -36.77 46.44
CA THR A 106 25.21 -38.07 46.54
C THR A 106 25.99 -39.03 45.64
N SER A 107 26.64 -39.98 46.29
CA SER A 107 27.13 -41.24 45.73
C SER A 107 26.19 -41.80 44.65
N PRO A 108 26.70 -42.50 43.62
CA PRO A 108 25.88 -42.97 42.52
C PRO A 108 25.04 -44.16 42.99
N GLU A 109 23.80 -43.91 43.38
CA GLU A 109 22.83 -44.99 43.57
C GLU A 109 21.46 -44.61 43.01
N THR A 110 21.09 -45.40 41.99
CA THR A 110 19.75 -45.61 41.43
C THR A 110 19.07 -44.46 40.67
N VAL A 111 19.05 -44.66 39.36
CA VAL A 111 18.16 -44.07 38.37
C VAL A 111 16.70 -44.37 38.76
N ALA A 112 16.00 -43.39 39.33
CA ALA A 112 14.55 -43.38 39.37
C ALA A 112 14.04 -42.62 38.15
N VAL A 113 13.53 -43.37 37.17
CA VAL A 113 12.91 -42.84 35.95
C VAL A 113 11.64 -42.08 36.36
N PRO A 114 11.48 -40.78 36.07
CA PRO A 114 10.22 -40.10 36.34
C PRO A 114 9.19 -40.57 35.31
N VAL A 115 8.11 -41.19 35.79
CA VAL A 115 6.94 -41.56 34.97
C VAL A 115 6.36 -40.28 34.36
N ALA A 116 6.48 -40.15 33.03
CA ALA A 116 5.95 -39.03 32.28
C ALA A 116 4.41 -38.99 32.40
N LYS A 117 3.87 -37.93 33.01
CA LYS A 117 2.45 -37.59 32.92
C LYS A 117 2.12 -37.32 31.43
N PRO A 118 0.93 -37.72 30.93
CA PRO A 118 0.57 -37.48 29.54
C PRO A 118 0.57 -35.97 29.26
N SER A 119 1.39 -35.56 28.29
CA SER A 119 1.56 -34.18 27.85
C SER A 119 0.22 -33.54 27.46
N SER A 120 0.01 -32.28 27.84
CA SER A 120 -1.15 -31.44 27.52
C SER A 120 -1.47 -31.42 26.02
N ALA A 121 -0.47 -31.65 25.16
CA ALA A 121 -0.65 -31.76 23.71
C ALA A 121 -1.60 -32.92 23.32
N LYS A 122 -1.58 -34.06 24.02
CA LYS A 122 -2.49 -35.18 23.77
C LYS A 122 -3.93 -34.88 24.23
N ALA A 123 -4.09 -34.09 25.30
CA ALA A 123 -5.40 -33.69 25.78
C ALA A 123 -6.09 -32.69 24.83
N VAL A 124 -5.31 -31.78 24.23
CA VAL A 124 -5.81 -30.80 23.25
C VAL A 124 -6.17 -31.48 21.92
N ALA A 125 -5.39 -32.48 21.48
CA ALA A 125 -5.71 -33.28 20.29
C ALA A 125 -7.04 -34.04 20.45
N ALA A 126 -7.25 -34.70 21.59
CA ALA A 126 -8.50 -35.41 21.89
C ALA A 126 -9.73 -34.48 21.94
N ALA A 127 -9.55 -33.25 22.46
CA ALA A 127 -10.62 -32.25 22.47
C ALA A 127 -10.97 -31.74 21.06
N ALA A 128 -9.97 -31.55 20.19
CA ALA A 128 -10.18 -31.13 18.81
C ALA A 128 -10.91 -32.19 17.96
N GLU A 129 -10.60 -33.48 18.18
CA GLU A 129 -11.27 -34.59 17.51
C GLU A 129 -12.76 -34.67 17.87
N ALA A 130 -13.11 -34.53 19.16
CA ALA A 130 -14.50 -34.54 19.62
C ALA A 130 -15.35 -33.39 19.04
N PHE A 131 -14.75 -32.22 18.82
CA PHE A 131 -15.43 -31.09 18.17
C PHE A 131 -15.67 -31.33 16.68
N SER A 132 -14.75 -31.99 15.99
CA SER A 132 -14.87 -32.30 14.56
C SER A 132 -16.00 -33.30 14.28
N GLU A 133 -16.16 -34.29 15.16
CA GLU A 133 -17.19 -35.33 15.06
C GLU A 133 -18.60 -34.75 15.26
N ARG A 134 -18.74 -33.81 16.21
CA ARG A 134 -19.99 -33.08 16.46
C ARG A 134 -20.39 -32.16 15.31
N ARG A 135 -19.41 -31.60 14.58
CA ARG A 135 -19.69 -30.78 13.40
C ARG A 135 -20.13 -31.63 12.20
N ARG A 136 -19.60 -32.86 12.09
CA ARG A 136 -19.94 -33.81 11.03
C ARG A 136 -21.35 -34.37 11.19
N SER A 137 -21.82 -34.59 12.43
CA SER A 137 -23.20 -35.05 12.69
C SER A 137 -24.25 -33.96 12.48
N ASN A 138 -23.90 -32.67 12.68
CA ASN A 138 -24.83 -31.55 12.51
C ASN A 138 -24.94 -31.00 11.08
N GLY A 139 -24.19 -31.55 10.11
CA GLY A 139 -24.09 -31.04 8.73
C GLY A 139 -24.97 -31.76 7.69
N LEU A 140 -25.90 -32.63 8.10
CA LEU A 140 -26.73 -33.45 7.19
C LEU A 140 -28.23 -33.07 7.21
N ALA A 141 -28.56 -31.90 7.72
CA ALA A 141 -29.91 -31.33 7.65
C ALA A 141 -29.84 -29.91 7.08
N ALA A 142 -29.64 -29.81 5.77
CA ALA A 142 -29.95 -28.65 4.95
C ALA A 142 -30.59 -29.14 3.65
#